data_AF-A0AB34ISQ1-F1
#
_entry.id   AF-A0AB34ISQ1-F1
#
_cell.length_a   1.000
_cell.length_b   1.000
_cell.length_c   1.000
_cell.angle_alpha   90.00
_cell.angle_beta   90.00
_cell.angle_gamma   90.00
#
_symmetry.space_group_name_H-M   'P 1'
#
loop_
_entity.id
_entity.type
_entity.pdbx_description
1 polymer ?
#
loop_
_entity_poly.entity_id
_entity_poly.type
_entity_poly.pdbx_seq_one_letter_code
_entity_poly.pdbx_strand_id
1 'polypeptide(L)'
;MFWSVALGTGAVCAALQAVLWLLFSRWLPDGVWRREPGFLSHQIIGLPLMVIITAIGAAAWFFPSDEATQLSATPEGRVLGYYPTSDLLASIILGELLLWDIPMTFVPSLYSTTTLAHHVGMAFVAVITEMPYLQHYVPFFGGLIELSSIPLQIVDVLHPKHFVEWTSVPWVNRLNSGCRTSFAVLFILTRTFYFPYVVLAQVLPDLGHLASTNSDQLVWATIAGVFACSFTALQLYWSSLIAKQIFKGTRKSSVADDAPPYVEVKG
;
A
#
# COMPACT_ATOMS: atom_id res chain seq x y z
N MET A 1 19.00 -9.47 6.58
CA MET A 1 19.31 -8.25 5.81
C MET A 1 20.04 -8.48 4.51
N PHE A 2 19.27 -8.50 3.43
CA PHE A 2 19.76 -8.49 2.05
C PHE A 2 20.00 -7.07 1.56
N TRP A 3 21.07 -6.42 2.05
CA TRP A 3 21.44 -5.05 1.62
C TRP A 3 21.53 -4.90 0.10
N SER A 4 21.99 -5.93 -0.61
CA SER A 4 22.02 -5.93 -2.07
C SER A 4 20.63 -5.85 -2.70
N VAL A 5 19.62 -6.49 -2.09
CA VAL A 5 18.22 -6.41 -2.54
C VAL A 5 17.66 -5.03 -2.26
N ALA A 6 17.84 -4.50 -1.04
CA ALA A 6 17.33 -3.16 -0.72
C ALA A 6 17.93 -2.08 -1.61
N LEU A 7 19.26 -2.05 -1.72
CA LEU A 7 19.94 -1.08 -2.59
C LEU A 7 19.60 -1.32 -4.07
N GLY A 8 19.53 -2.57 -4.51
CA GLY A 8 19.22 -2.95 -5.88
C GLY A 8 17.80 -2.51 -6.29
N THR A 9 16.79 -2.86 -5.51
CA THR A 9 15.39 -2.48 -5.75
C THR A 9 15.24 -0.96 -5.80
N GLY A 10 15.74 -0.26 -4.78
CA GLY A 10 15.64 1.19 -4.71
C GLY A 10 16.35 1.90 -5.87
N ALA A 11 17.56 1.45 -6.23
CA ALA A 11 18.32 1.99 -7.36
C ALA A 11 17.61 1.74 -8.70
N VAL A 12 17.04 0.54 -8.91
CA VAL A 12 16.27 0.21 -10.12
C VAL A 12 15.03 1.09 -10.21
N CYS A 13 14.26 1.24 -9.14
CA CYS A 13 13.09 2.11 -9.11
C CYS A 13 13.45 3.58 -9.41
N ALA A 14 14.49 4.12 -8.77
CA ALA A 14 14.95 5.48 -9.01
C ALA A 14 15.47 5.69 -10.45
N ALA A 15 16.21 4.73 -11.00
CA ALA A 15 16.69 4.79 -12.38
C ALA A 15 15.54 4.73 -13.40
N LEU A 16 14.59 3.80 -13.20
CA LEU A 16 13.39 3.70 -14.03
C LEU A 16 12.55 4.98 -13.96
N GLN A 17 12.43 5.59 -12.77
CA GLN A 17 11.72 6.86 -12.59
C GLN A 17 12.36 7.96 -13.44
N ALA A 18 13.68 8.10 -13.39
CA ALA A 18 14.40 9.09 -14.19
C ALA A 18 14.23 8.84 -15.70
N VAL A 19 14.37 7.59 -16.14
CA VAL A 19 14.24 7.22 -17.55
C VAL A 19 12.81 7.46 -18.06
N LEU A 20 11.79 7.01 -17.34
CA LEU A 20 10.38 7.19 -17.72
C LEU A 20 9.99 8.67 -17.68
N TRP A 21 10.47 9.43 -16.70
CA TRP A 21 10.20 10.86 -16.65
C TRP A 21 10.80 11.56 -17.88
N LEU A 22 12.06 11.28 -18.23
CA LEU A 22 12.69 11.82 -19.43
C LEU A 22 11.95 11.39 -20.70
N LEU A 23 11.55 10.11 -20.79
CA LEU A 23 10.79 9.57 -21.89
C LEU A 23 9.47 10.34 -22.09
N PHE A 24 8.66 10.49 -21.04
CA PHE A 24 7.38 11.18 -21.12
C PHE A 24 7.51 12.68 -21.32
N SER A 25 8.53 13.32 -20.75
CA SER A 25 8.70 14.77 -20.82
C SER A 25 9.39 15.25 -22.11
N ARG A 26 10.25 14.43 -22.73
CA ARG A 26 11.11 14.86 -23.84
C ARG A 26 11.05 13.97 -25.09
N TRP A 27 11.07 12.66 -24.93
CA TRP A 27 11.35 11.76 -26.07
C TRP A 27 10.12 11.26 -26.79
N LEU A 28 8.99 11.09 -26.10
CA LEU A 28 7.72 10.78 -26.77
C LEU A 28 7.13 12.00 -27.47
N PRO A 29 6.34 11.81 -28.55
CA PRO A 29 5.55 12.87 -29.16
C PRO A 29 4.66 13.60 -28.14
N ASP A 30 4.15 14.77 -28.52
CA ASP A 30 3.17 15.48 -27.71
C ASP A 30 1.93 14.61 -27.47
N GLY A 31 1.54 14.48 -26.20
CA GLY A 31 0.44 13.61 -25.78
C GLY A 31 0.13 13.74 -24.30
N VAL A 32 -0.89 13.02 -23.84
CA VAL A 32 -1.41 13.07 -22.47
C VAL A 32 -0.34 12.80 -21.39
N TRP A 33 0.64 11.95 -21.69
CA TRP A 33 1.75 11.61 -20.79
C TRP A 33 2.66 12.80 -20.44
N ARG A 34 2.65 13.89 -21.22
CA ARG A 34 3.43 15.10 -20.91
C ARG A 34 2.84 15.96 -19.80
N ARG A 35 1.59 15.73 -19.41
CA ARG A 35 0.88 16.55 -18.42
C ARG A 35 1.47 16.40 -17.02
N GLU A 36 1.65 15.15 -16.58
CA GLU A 36 2.26 14.83 -15.28
C GLU A 36 3.26 13.67 -15.41
N PRO A 37 4.41 13.89 -16.09
CA PRO A 37 5.35 12.81 -16.41
C PRO A 37 5.93 12.13 -15.16
N GLY A 38 6.19 12.91 -14.10
CA GLY A 38 6.69 12.36 -12.82
C GLY A 38 5.68 11.46 -12.12
N PHE A 39 4.40 11.85 -12.10
CA PHE A 39 3.31 11.05 -11.56
C PHE A 39 3.12 9.76 -12.35
N LEU A 40 3.02 9.85 -13.68
CA LEU A 40 2.81 8.68 -14.53
C LEU A 40 3.96 7.67 -14.43
N SER A 41 5.20 8.16 -14.40
CA SER A 41 6.39 7.31 -14.21
C SER A 41 6.31 6.54 -12.89
N HIS A 42 5.91 7.23 -11.83
CA HIS A 42 5.80 6.64 -10.51
C HIS A 42 4.77 5.50 -10.47
N GLN A 43 3.60 5.72 -11.07
CA GLN A 43 2.53 4.71 -11.13
C GLN A 43 2.92 3.49 -11.98
N ILE A 44 3.65 3.70 -13.09
CA ILE A 44 4.14 2.60 -13.96
C ILE A 44 5.14 1.69 -13.24
N ILE A 45 5.93 2.24 -12.31
CA ILE A 45 6.89 1.47 -11.50
C ILE A 45 6.20 0.84 -10.29
N GLY A 46 5.33 1.61 -9.62
CA GLY A 46 4.62 1.18 -8.43
C GLY A 46 3.70 0.00 -8.69
N LEU A 47 2.93 0.01 -9.78
CA LEU A 47 1.97 -1.06 -10.06
C LEU A 47 2.62 -2.46 -10.17
N PRO A 48 3.66 -2.70 -11.00
CA PRO A 48 4.35 -3.99 -11.01
C PRO A 48 4.97 -4.37 -9.66
N LEU A 49 5.54 -3.40 -8.94
CA LEU A 49 6.14 -3.66 -7.64
C LEU A 49 5.08 -4.14 -6.63
N MET A 50 3.92 -3.48 -6.59
CA MET A 50 2.77 -3.85 -5.75
C MET A 50 2.26 -5.26 -6.08
N VAL A 51 2.19 -5.62 -7.37
CA VAL A 51 1.81 -6.97 -7.80
C VAL A 51 2.81 -8.01 -7.29
N ILE A 52 4.11 -7.75 -7.41
CA ILE A 52 5.17 -8.66 -6.99
C ILE A 52 5.13 -8.89 -5.48
N ILE A 53 5.14 -7.82 -4.67
CA ILE A 53 5.15 -7.95 -3.20
C ILE A 53 3.84 -8.55 -2.67
N THR A 54 2.71 -8.24 -3.30
CA THR A 54 1.41 -8.88 -2.98
C THR A 54 1.46 -10.37 -3.24
N ALA A 55 2.00 -10.80 -4.39
CA ALA A 55 2.08 -12.21 -4.74
C ALA A 55 2.97 -12.99 -3.77
N ILE A 56 4.16 -12.47 -3.46
CA ILE A 56 5.09 -13.07 -2.50
C ILE A 56 4.45 -13.13 -1.11
N GLY A 57 3.87 -12.02 -0.64
CA GLY A 57 3.24 -11.95 0.67
C GLY A 57 2.02 -12.86 0.82
N ALA A 58 1.14 -12.88 -0.17
CA ALA A 58 -0.02 -13.76 -0.18
C ALA A 58 0.38 -15.24 -0.18
N ALA A 59 1.37 -15.62 -1.00
CA ALA A 59 1.89 -16.97 -1.02
C ALA A 59 2.46 -17.39 0.34
N ALA A 60 3.33 -16.56 0.93
CA ALA A 60 3.96 -16.85 2.20
C ALA A 60 3.00 -16.79 3.40
N TRP A 61 1.92 -16.01 3.32
CA TRP A 61 0.91 -15.89 4.39
C TRP A 61 -0.10 -17.04 4.39
N PHE A 62 -0.61 -17.43 3.22
CA PHE A 62 -1.62 -18.49 3.12
C PHE A 62 -1.05 -19.89 2.94
N PHE A 63 0.17 -19.99 2.40
CA PHE A 63 0.86 -21.25 2.12
C PHE A 63 2.28 -21.22 2.70
N PRO A 64 2.44 -21.03 4.02
CA PRO A 64 3.75 -21.04 4.65
C PRO A 64 4.43 -22.41 4.49
N SER A 65 5.76 -22.44 4.48
CA SER A 65 6.49 -23.70 4.55
C SER A 65 6.30 -24.38 5.91
N ASP A 66 6.63 -25.67 6.00
CA ASP A 66 6.60 -26.41 7.27
C ASP A 66 7.54 -25.76 8.31
N GLU A 67 8.71 -25.30 7.87
CA GLU A 67 9.67 -24.58 8.71
C GLU A 67 9.07 -23.28 9.27
N ALA A 68 8.45 -22.47 8.41
CA ALA A 68 7.80 -21.24 8.83
C ALA A 68 6.62 -21.51 9.79
N THR A 69 5.87 -22.58 9.54
CA THR A 69 4.77 -23.03 10.41
C THR A 69 5.29 -23.41 11.80
N GLN A 70 6.34 -24.23 11.87
CA GLN A 70 6.95 -24.64 13.13
C GLN A 70 7.54 -23.45 13.89
N LEU A 71 8.24 -22.56 13.19
CA LEU A 71 8.79 -21.34 13.78
C LEU A 71 7.68 -20.46 14.35
N SER A 72 6.57 -20.30 13.64
CA SER A 72 5.45 -19.45 14.06
C SER A 72 4.52 -20.08 15.12
N ALA A 73 4.84 -21.28 15.63
CA ALA A 73 4.00 -21.97 16.60
C ALA A 73 3.97 -21.27 17.97
N THR A 74 5.00 -20.48 18.31
CA THR A 74 5.09 -19.73 19.58
C THR A 74 5.11 -18.22 19.35
N PRO A 75 4.69 -17.40 20.33
CA PRO A 75 4.83 -15.94 20.27
C PRO A 75 6.27 -15.49 20.00
N GLU A 76 7.24 -16.09 20.68
CA GLU A 76 8.66 -15.77 20.48
C GLU A 76 9.13 -16.10 19.08
N GLY A 77 8.68 -17.22 18.52
CA GLY A 77 9.01 -17.59 17.15
C GLY A 77 8.34 -16.67 16.11
N ARG A 78 7.15 -16.13 16.39
CA ARG A 78 6.52 -15.11 15.53
C ARG A 78 7.20 -13.74 15.60
N VAL A 79 7.69 -13.35 16.78
CA VAL A 79 8.31 -12.03 16.99
C VAL A 79 9.81 -12.03 16.71
N LEU A 80 10.56 -13.07 17.07
CA LEU A 80 12.03 -13.10 16.96
C LEU A 80 12.55 -14.13 15.95
N GLY A 81 11.65 -14.95 15.41
CA GLY A 81 12.01 -15.97 14.43
C GLY A 81 12.43 -15.34 13.10
N TYR A 82 13.53 -15.85 12.55
CA TYR A 82 14.01 -15.46 11.22
C TYR A 82 13.24 -16.21 10.12
N TYR A 83 12.72 -15.47 9.14
CA TYR A 83 12.02 -16.00 7.99
C TYR A 83 12.57 -15.37 6.69
N PRO A 84 13.28 -16.13 5.83
CA PRO A 84 13.95 -15.58 4.65
C PRO A 84 13.04 -14.80 3.70
N THR A 85 11.80 -15.25 3.50
CA THR A 85 10.83 -14.57 2.64
C THR A 85 10.44 -13.20 3.19
N SER A 86 10.37 -13.08 4.51
CA SER A 86 10.09 -11.82 5.19
C SER A 86 11.27 -10.87 5.12
N ASP A 87 12.50 -11.37 5.29
CA ASP A 87 13.72 -10.59 5.10
C ASP A 87 13.82 -10.06 3.66
N LEU A 88 13.47 -10.89 2.66
CA LEU A 88 13.38 -10.46 1.26
C LEU A 88 12.35 -9.33 1.06
N LEU A 89 11.12 -9.51 1.57
CA LEU A 89 10.06 -8.51 1.46
C LEU A 89 10.42 -7.20 2.16
N ALA A 90 10.93 -7.27 3.39
CA ALA A 90 11.37 -6.12 4.16
C ALA A 90 12.50 -5.36 3.43
N SER A 91 13.45 -6.08 2.83
CA SER A 91 14.53 -5.49 2.05
C SER A 91 14.00 -4.78 0.80
N ILE A 92 13.05 -5.38 0.07
CA ILE A 92 12.40 -4.76 -1.09
C ILE A 92 11.72 -3.45 -0.68
N ILE A 93 10.87 -3.49 0.36
CA ILE A 93 10.11 -2.35 0.88
C ILE A 93 11.05 -1.25 1.40
N LEU A 94 12.08 -1.61 2.16
CA LEU A 94 13.03 -0.63 2.67
C LEU A 94 13.77 0.08 1.53
N GLY A 95 14.19 -0.69 0.53
CA GLY A 95 14.91 -0.20 -0.64
C GLY A 95 14.10 0.78 -1.47
N GLU A 96 12.89 0.38 -1.84
CA GLU A 96 11.98 1.21 -2.64
C GLU A 96 11.57 2.49 -1.89
N LEU A 97 11.27 2.40 -0.59
CA LEU A 97 10.87 3.56 0.20
C LEU A 97 11.98 4.59 0.33
N LEU A 98 13.18 4.17 0.73
CA LEU A 98 14.27 5.09 1.04
C LEU A 98 14.90 5.74 -0.19
N LEU A 99 15.07 4.97 -1.27
CA LEU A 99 15.82 5.44 -2.44
C LEU A 99 14.92 5.99 -3.56
N TRP A 100 13.61 5.69 -3.53
CA TRP A 100 12.70 6.11 -4.59
C TRP A 100 11.43 6.77 -4.08
N ASP A 101 10.59 6.09 -3.30
CA ASP A 101 9.22 6.56 -3.05
C ASP A 101 9.15 7.79 -2.12
N ILE A 102 9.88 7.79 -0.99
CA ILE A 102 9.97 8.96 -0.10
C ILE A 102 10.56 10.18 -0.86
N PRO A 103 11.67 10.07 -1.60
CA PRO A 103 12.14 11.15 -2.47
C PRO A 103 11.09 11.63 -3.48
N MET A 104 10.34 10.72 -4.12
CA MET A 104 9.33 11.08 -5.12
C MET A 104 8.08 11.73 -4.52
N THR A 105 7.81 11.52 -3.23
CA THR A 105 6.71 12.17 -2.52
C THR A 105 6.85 13.71 -2.52
N PHE A 106 8.05 14.26 -2.74
CA PHE A 106 8.25 15.72 -2.87
C PHE A 106 7.84 16.28 -4.23
N VAL A 107 7.48 15.44 -5.21
CA VAL A 107 6.86 15.90 -6.46
C VAL A 107 5.44 16.40 -6.16
N PRO A 108 5.05 17.62 -6.57
CA PRO A 108 3.78 18.23 -6.15
C PRO A 108 2.52 17.40 -6.43
N SER A 109 2.50 16.60 -7.50
CA SER A 109 1.38 15.72 -7.83
C SER A 109 1.29 14.45 -6.97
N LEU A 110 2.40 14.06 -6.33
CA LEU A 110 2.51 12.90 -5.44
C LEU A 110 2.45 13.30 -3.96
N TYR A 111 2.66 14.58 -3.65
CA TYR A 111 2.76 15.04 -2.26
C TYR A 111 1.45 14.93 -1.48
N SER A 112 1.55 14.28 -0.32
CA SER A 112 0.53 14.23 0.71
C SER A 112 1.23 14.03 2.05
N THR A 113 0.93 14.88 3.05
CA THR A 113 1.54 14.78 4.39
C THR A 113 1.24 13.43 5.04
N THR A 114 0.01 12.94 4.89
CA THR A 114 -0.41 11.64 5.41
C THR A 114 0.33 10.50 4.72
N THR A 115 0.55 10.59 3.41
CA THR A 115 1.28 9.58 2.62
C THR A 115 2.76 9.58 2.99
N LEU A 116 3.38 10.75 3.11
CA LEU A 116 4.78 10.86 3.55
C LEU A 116 4.98 10.26 4.95
N ALA A 117 4.10 10.59 5.89
CA ALA A 117 4.15 10.04 7.24
C ALA A 117 3.97 8.52 7.25
N HIS A 118 3.06 8.01 6.40
CA HIS A 118 2.86 6.57 6.19
C HIS A 118 4.13 5.89 5.69
N HIS A 119 4.74 6.39 4.62
CA HIS A 119 5.92 5.81 3.97
C HIS A 119 7.15 5.87 4.86
N VAL A 120 7.37 6.98 5.57
CA VAL A 120 8.43 7.09 6.57
C VAL A 120 8.21 6.07 7.70
N GLY A 121 6.98 5.95 8.21
CA GLY A 121 6.66 4.93 9.21
C GLY A 121 6.91 3.50 8.70
N MET A 122 6.57 3.22 7.44
CA MET A 122 6.80 1.90 6.83
C MET A 122 8.29 1.61 6.70
N ALA A 123 9.10 2.60 6.33
CA ALA A 123 10.56 2.45 6.29
C ALA A 123 11.12 2.14 7.69
N PHE A 124 10.63 2.82 8.74
CA PHE A 124 11.02 2.48 10.12
C PHE A 124 10.64 1.06 10.51
N VAL A 125 9.42 0.62 10.19
CA VAL A 125 8.99 -0.76 10.47
C VAL A 125 9.82 -1.76 9.67
N ALA A 126 10.14 -1.47 8.40
CA ALA A 126 11.00 -2.33 7.59
C ALA A 126 12.39 -2.49 8.21
N VAL A 127 13.00 -1.41 8.73
CA VAL A 127 14.26 -1.48 9.49
C VAL A 127 14.13 -2.36 10.74
N ILE A 128 13.03 -2.22 11.49
CA ILE A 128 12.77 -3.08 12.66
C ILE A 128 12.69 -4.55 12.22
N THR A 129 12.00 -4.84 11.12
CA THR A 129 11.83 -6.23 10.64
C THR A 129 13.10 -6.86 10.10
N GLU A 130 14.05 -6.05 9.65
CA GLU A 130 15.41 -6.47 9.27
C GLU A 130 16.29 -6.83 10.48
N MET A 131 15.91 -6.41 11.69
CA MET A 131 16.51 -6.83 12.97
C MET A 131 15.79 -8.07 13.54
N PRO A 132 15.72 -9.15 12.74
CA PRO A 132 14.73 -10.25 12.80
C PRO A 132 13.53 -10.07 13.74
N TYR A 133 12.84 -8.93 13.65
CA TYR A 133 11.73 -8.60 14.55
C TYR A 133 10.39 -8.64 13.79
N LEU A 134 9.37 -9.30 14.34
CA LEU A 134 8.05 -9.47 13.71
C LEU A 134 8.07 -10.04 12.28
N GLN A 135 9.12 -10.79 11.91
CA GLN A 135 9.26 -11.29 10.54
C GLN A 135 8.09 -12.20 10.12
N HIS A 136 7.48 -12.96 11.04
CA HIS A 136 6.29 -13.76 10.73
C HIS A 136 5.14 -12.92 10.14
N TYR A 137 5.02 -11.65 10.51
CA TYR A 137 3.93 -10.79 10.09
C TYR A 137 4.22 -9.96 8.83
N VAL A 138 5.48 -9.94 8.37
CA VAL A 138 5.87 -9.20 7.16
C VAL A 138 5.12 -9.65 5.91
N PRO A 139 4.87 -10.95 5.64
CA PRO A 139 4.10 -11.37 4.47
C PRO A 139 2.69 -10.77 4.43
N PHE A 140 2.09 -10.56 5.60
CA PHE A 140 0.81 -9.88 5.73
C PHE A 140 0.96 -8.37 5.51
N PHE A 141 1.73 -7.69 6.36
CA PHE A 141 1.79 -6.23 6.41
C PHE A 141 2.62 -5.58 5.28
N GLY A 142 3.61 -6.27 4.76
CA GLY A 142 4.45 -5.80 3.65
C GLY A 142 4.04 -6.35 2.28
N GLY A 143 3.07 -7.28 2.24
CA GLY A 143 2.69 -7.95 1.01
C GLY A 143 1.17 -8.04 0.83
N LEU A 144 0.49 -8.92 1.57
CA LEU A 144 -0.94 -9.19 1.34
C LEU A 144 -1.82 -7.93 1.37
N ILE A 145 -1.55 -6.99 2.28
CA ILE A 145 -2.34 -5.76 2.38
C ILE A 145 -2.20 -4.85 1.15
N GLU A 146 -1.16 -5.02 0.35
CA GLU A 146 -0.95 -4.27 -0.90
C GLU A 146 -1.88 -4.74 -2.03
N LEU A 147 -2.60 -5.84 -1.84
CA LEU A 147 -3.64 -6.29 -2.76
C LEU A 147 -4.69 -5.20 -3.06
N SER A 148 -5.06 -4.39 -2.07
CA SER A 148 -5.96 -3.25 -2.29
C SER A 148 -5.28 -2.09 -3.02
N SER A 149 -3.97 -1.95 -2.94
CA SER A 149 -3.22 -0.85 -3.58
C SER A 149 -3.11 -1.04 -5.09
N ILE A 150 -3.15 -2.27 -5.60
CA ILE A 150 -3.12 -2.60 -7.03
C ILE A 150 -4.26 -1.88 -7.80
N PRO A 151 -5.55 -2.08 -7.48
CA PRO A 151 -6.62 -1.33 -8.16
C PRO A 151 -6.56 0.17 -7.87
N LEU A 152 -6.06 0.60 -6.71
CA LEU A 152 -5.92 2.03 -6.38
C LEU A 152 -4.96 2.74 -7.34
N GLN A 153 -3.79 2.16 -7.61
CA GLN A 153 -2.82 2.72 -8.57
C GLN A 153 -3.46 2.94 -9.95
N ILE A 154 -4.30 2.02 -10.39
CA ILE A 154 -5.05 2.16 -11.66
C ILE A 154 -6.08 3.30 -11.54
N VAL A 155 -6.81 3.40 -10.43
CA VAL A 155 -7.78 4.48 -10.20
C VAL A 155 -7.10 5.85 -10.20
N ASP A 156 -5.93 5.97 -9.58
CA ASP A 156 -5.17 7.23 -9.49
C ASP A 156 -4.73 7.68 -10.89
N VAL A 157 -4.22 6.76 -11.71
CA VAL A 157 -3.89 7.03 -13.13
C VAL A 157 -5.13 7.41 -13.93
N LEU A 158 -6.28 6.78 -13.69
CA LEU A 158 -7.52 7.07 -14.42
C LEU A 158 -8.34 8.21 -13.79
N HIS A 159 -7.82 8.89 -12.76
CA HIS A 159 -8.54 9.94 -12.08
C HIS A 159 -8.53 11.24 -12.94
N PRO A 160 -9.68 11.92 -13.11
CA PRO A 160 -9.79 13.12 -13.96
C PRO A 160 -8.84 14.27 -13.59
N LYS A 161 -8.34 14.28 -12.35
CA LYS A 161 -7.35 15.27 -11.86
C LYS A 161 -6.07 15.23 -12.69
N HIS A 162 -5.62 14.04 -13.08
CA HIS A 162 -4.34 13.83 -13.75
C HIS A 162 -4.50 13.79 -15.27
N PHE A 163 -5.50 13.04 -15.78
CA PHE A 163 -5.69 12.84 -17.22
C PHE A 163 -7.18 12.91 -17.61
N VAL A 164 -7.72 14.13 -17.69
CA VAL A 164 -9.14 14.38 -18.05
C VAL A 164 -9.49 13.87 -19.44
N GLU A 165 -8.51 13.79 -20.34
CA GLU A 165 -8.67 13.36 -21.72
C GLU A 165 -9.17 11.91 -21.80
N TRP A 166 -8.80 11.08 -20.81
CA TRP A 166 -9.21 9.67 -20.74
C TRP A 166 -10.64 9.46 -20.24
N THR A 167 -11.25 10.45 -19.59
CA THR A 167 -12.61 10.30 -19.03
C THR A 167 -13.70 10.28 -20.11
N SER A 168 -13.37 10.63 -21.35
CA SER A 168 -14.28 10.54 -22.48
C SER A 168 -14.33 9.14 -23.10
N VAL A 169 -13.38 8.26 -22.76
CA VAL A 169 -13.21 6.94 -23.39
C VAL A 169 -14.07 5.88 -22.66
N PRO A 170 -15.09 5.27 -23.31
CA PRO A 170 -16.06 4.43 -22.59
C PRO A 170 -15.48 3.18 -21.91
N TRP A 171 -14.44 2.56 -22.50
CA TRP A 171 -13.79 1.39 -21.89
C TRP A 171 -12.93 1.80 -20.69
N VAL A 172 -12.29 2.97 -20.71
CA VAL A 172 -11.51 3.50 -19.60
C VAL A 172 -12.41 3.80 -18.41
N ASN A 173 -13.58 4.39 -18.65
CA ASN A 173 -14.56 4.65 -17.59
C ASN A 173 -15.06 3.36 -16.92
N ARG A 174 -15.28 2.30 -17.71
CA ARG A 174 -15.66 0.98 -17.18
C ARG A 174 -14.53 0.37 -16.35
N LEU A 175 -13.29 0.44 -16.84
CA LEU A 175 -12.10 -0.02 -16.10
C LEU A 175 -11.95 0.74 -14.78
N ASN A 176 -11.99 2.08 -14.80
CA ASN A 176 -11.90 2.90 -13.60
C ASN A 176 -13.00 2.56 -12.59
N SER A 177 -14.25 2.40 -13.05
CA SER A 177 -15.37 2.04 -12.16
C SER A 177 -15.18 0.66 -11.52
N GLY A 178 -14.69 -0.32 -12.31
CA GLY A 178 -14.31 -1.63 -11.81
C GLY A 178 -13.22 -1.54 -10.74
N CYS A 179 -12.10 -0.87 -11.05
CA CYS A 179 -10.98 -0.70 -10.12
C CYS A 179 -11.39 0.05 -8.85
N ARG A 180 -12.22 1.09 -8.93
CA ARG A 180 -12.74 1.79 -7.73
C ARG A 180 -13.55 0.88 -6.83
N THR A 181 -14.38 0.03 -7.42
CA THR A 181 -15.20 -0.94 -6.70
C THR A 181 -14.31 -2.01 -6.06
N SER A 182 -13.38 -2.58 -6.83
CA SER A 182 -12.40 -3.56 -6.35
C SER A 182 -11.54 -3.00 -5.22
N PHE A 183 -11.02 -1.77 -5.37
CA PHE A 183 -10.27 -1.08 -4.34
C PHE A 183 -11.08 -0.98 -3.04
N ALA A 184 -12.30 -0.44 -3.11
CA ALA A 184 -13.13 -0.26 -1.92
C ALA A 184 -13.42 -1.59 -1.21
N VAL A 185 -13.79 -2.63 -1.95
CA VAL A 185 -14.06 -3.96 -1.39
C VAL A 185 -12.80 -4.56 -0.77
N LEU A 186 -11.69 -4.59 -1.51
CA LEU A 186 -10.43 -5.17 -1.04
C LEU A 186 -9.90 -4.41 0.18
N PHE A 187 -9.92 -3.08 0.16
CA PHE A 187 -9.49 -2.26 1.29
C PHE A 187 -10.31 -2.56 2.54
N ILE A 188 -11.64 -2.66 2.41
CA ILE A 188 -12.50 -2.98 3.54
C ILE A 188 -12.16 -4.36 4.12
N LEU A 189 -12.02 -5.37 3.26
CA LEU A 189 -11.72 -6.73 3.72
C LEU A 189 -10.33 -6.83 4.35
N THR A 190 -9.28 -6.37 3.65
CA THR A 190 -7.89 -6.58 4.07
C THR A 190 -7.43 -5.55 5.10
N ARG A 191 -7.74 -4.27 4.93
CA ARG A 191 -7.21 -3.17 5.76
C ARG A 191 -8.20 -2.68 6.83
N THR A 192 -9.51 -2.74 6.60
CA THR A 192 -10.50 -2.33 7.64
C THR A 192 -10.78 -3.44 8.64
N PHE A 193 -10.92 -4.69 8.18
CA PHE A 193 -11.28 -5.80 9.08
C PHE A 193 -10.08 -6.70 9.41
N TYR A 194 -9.39 -7.22 8.40
CA TYR A 194 -8.38 -8.24 8.64
C TYR A 194 -7.12 -7.66 9.31
N PHE A 195 -6.66 -6.48 8.89
CA PHE A 195 -5.49 -5.82 9.50
C PHE A 195 -5.69 -5.56 11.00
N PRO A 196 -6.76 -4.90 11.48
CA PRO A 196 -6.95 -4.73 12.92
C PRO A 196 -7.10 -6.07 13.66
N TYR A 197 -7.72 -7.08 13.03
CA TYR A 197 -7.78 -8.41 13.62
C TYR A 197 -6.39 -9.01 13.83
N VAL A 198 -5.51 -8.99 12.82
CA VAL A 198 -4.14 -9.51 12.95
C VAL A 198 -3.37 -8.74 14.04
N VAL A 199 -3.53 -7.42 14.10
CA VAL A 199 -2.87 -6.61 15.14
C VAL A 199 -3.37 -6.95 16.54
N LEU A 200 -4.69 -6.93 16.76
CA LEU A 200 -5.29 -7.08 18.09
C LEU A 200 -5.27 -8.53 18.59
N ALA A 201 -5.43 -9.51 17.70
CA ALA A 201 -5.53 -10.91 18.06
C ALA A 201 -4.18 -11.65 18.02
N GLN A 202 -3.16 -11.10 17.34
CA GLN A 202 -1.88 -11.79 17.18
C GLN A 202 -0.69 -10.89 17.59
N VAL A 203 -0.48 -9.76 16.91
CA VAL A 203 0.73 -8.93 17.11
C VAL A 203 0.81 -8.40 18.54
N LEU A 204 -0.23 -7.73 19.04
CA LEU A 204 -0.18 -7.13 20.38
C LEU A 204 -0.08 -8.18 21.51
N PRO A 205 -0.84 -9.30 21.48
CA PRO A 205 -0.64 -10.40 22.42
C PRO A 205 0.79 -10.94 22.42
N ASP A 206 1.39 -11.13 21.25
CA ASP A 206 2.74 -11.67 21.14
C ASP A 206 3.81 -10.70 21.65
N LEU A 207 3.69 -9.42 21.32
CA LEU A 207 4.56 -8.37 21.86
C LEU A 207 4.39 -8.23 23.37
N GLY A 208 3.15 -8.32 23.88
CA GLY A 208 2.86 -8.30 25.31
C GLY A 208 3.45 -9.49 26.05
N HIS A 209 3.38 -10.68 25.45
CA HIS A 209 4.03 -11.88 25.96
C HIS A 209 5.53 -11.67 26.08
N LEU A 210 6.18 -11.28 24.98
CA LEU A 210 7.63 -11.08 24.93
C LEU A 210 8.11 -10.01 25.92
N ALA A 211 7.38 -8.89 26.04
CA ALA A 211 7.69 -7.85 27.00
C ALA A 211 7.57 -8.31 28.46
N SER A 212 6.67 -9.26 28.75
CA SER A 212 6.46 -9.80 30.09
C SER A 212 7.44 -10.91 30.48
N THR A 213 7.94 -11.67 29.50
CA THR A 213 8.84 -12.81 29.72
C THR A 213 10.32 -12.47 29.51
N ASN A 214 10.62 -11.38 28.81
CA ASN A 214 11.99 -10.94 28.53
C ASN A 214 12.11 -9.41 28.64
N SER A 215 12.71 -8.93 29.75
CA SER A 215 12.87 -7.49 30.01
C SER A 215 13.70 -6.77 28.96
N ASP A 216 14.64 -7.46 28.31
CA ASP A 216 15.50 -6.87 27.27
C ASP A 216 14.71 -6.54 26.00
N GLN A 217 13.54 -7.17 25.83
CA GLN A 217 12.65 -6.95 24.69
C GLN A 217 11.59 -5.90 24.93
N LEU A 218 11.44 -5.38 26.16
CA LEU A 218 10.39 -4.44 26.53
C LEU A 218 10.37 -3.19 25.64
N VAL A 219 11.54 -2.62 25.35
CA VAL A 219 11.66 -1.40 24.54
C VAL A 219 11.23 -1.67 23.10
N TRP A 220 11.76 -2.72 22.48
CA TRP A 220 11.43 -3.08 21.10
C TRP A 220 9.97 -3.47 20.93
N ALA A 221 9.42 -4.23 21.88
CA ALA A 221 8.01 -4.61 21.90
C ALA A 221 7.10 -3.39 22.03
N THR A 222 7.49 -2.41 22.85
CA THR A 222 6.75 -1.16 23.00
C THR A 222 6.78 -0.35 21.70
N ILE A 223 7.96 -0.17 21.10
CA ILE A 223 8.10 0.58 19.83
C ILE A 223 7.26 -0.07 18.73
N ALA A 224 7.38 -1.39 18.56
CA ALA A 224 6.63 -2.12 17.56
C ALA A 224 5.12 -2.06 17.81
N GLY A 225 4.68 -2.18 19.08
CA GLY A 225 3.29 -2.05 19.47
C GLY A 225 2.71 -0.67 19.16
N VAL A 226 3.49 0.40 19.38
CA VAL A 226 3.10 1.76 19.00
C VAL A 226 2.88 1.86 17.49
N PHE A 227 3.81 1.37 16.66
CA PHE A 227 3.64 1.36 15.21
C PHE A 227 2.42 0.54 14.78
N ALA A 228 2.22 -0.66 15.32
CA ALA A 228 1.06 -1.50 15.04
C ALA A 228 -0.27 -0.76 15.32
N CYS A 229 -0.37 -0.09 16.46
CA CYS A 229 -1.54 0.72 16.82
C CYS A 229 -1.69 1.94 15.92
N SER A 230 -0.61 2.67 15.63
CA SER A 230 -0.64 3.85 14.75
C SER A 230 -1.06 3.52 13.33
N PHE A 231 -0.53 2.45 12.74
CA PHE A 231 -0.95 1.99 11.42
C PHE A 231 -2.39 1.49 11.42
N THR A 232 -2.82 0.78 12.46
CA THR A 232 -4.23 0.38 12.62
C THR A 232 -5.15 1.60 12.62
N ALA A 233 -4.85 2.63 13.40
CA ALA A 233 -5.62 3.87 13.44
C ALA A 233 -5.64 4.58 12.08
N LEU A 234 -4.51 4.58 11.36
CA LEU A 234 -4.40 5.15 10.01
C LEU A 234 -5.27 4.39 9.00
N GLN A 235 -5.28 3.05 9.03
CA GLN A 235 -6.15 2.24 8.16
C GLN A 235 -7.63 2.53 8.46
N LEU A 236 -8.02 2.63 9.73
CA LEU A 236 -9.39 2.97 10.13
C LEU A 236 -9.79 4.40 9.71
N TYR A 237 -8.86 5.35 9.77
CA TYR A 237 -9.07 6.70 9.26
C TYR A 237 -9.39 6.68 7.76
N TRP A 238 -8.59 6.01 6.94
CA TRP A 238 -8.84 5.87 5.49
C TRP A 238 -10.12 5.09 5.20
N SER A 239 -10.41 4.06 5.99
CA SER A 239 -11.67 3.31 5.91
C SER A 239 -12.88 4.24 6.08
N SER A 240 -12.79 5.20 7.02
CA SER A 240 -13.84 6.19 7.23
C SER A 240 -14.04 7.12 6.03
N LEU A 241 -12.97 7.45 5.29
CA LEU A 241 -13.04 8.26 4.08
C LEU A 241 -13.71 7.49 2.93
N ILE A 242 -13.35 6.22 2.75
CA ILE A 242 -13.96 5.33 1.75
C ILE A 242 -15.45 5.16 2.06
N ALA A 243 -15.81 4.87 3.32
CA ALA A 243 -17.20 4.74 3.73
C ALA A 243 -18.00 6.03 3.42
N LYS A 244 -17.47 7.21 3.75
CA LYS A 244 -18.10 8.50 3.41
C LYS A 244 -18.32 8.67 1.91
N GLN A 245 -17.37 8.26 1.07
CA GLN A 245 -17.51 8.32 -0.39
C GLN A 245 -18.61 7.38 -0.90
N ILE A 246 -18.69 6.15 -0.37
CA ILE A 246 -19.74 5.19 -0.70
C ILE A 246 -21.12 5.75 -0.33
N PHE A 247 -21.29 6.22 0.91
CA PHE A 247 -22.57 6.80 1.38
C PHE A 247 -22.98 8.08 0.63
N LYS A 248 -22.02 8.88 0.18
CA LYS A 248 -22.32 10.06 -0.66
C LYS A 248 -22.73 9.65 -2.07
N GLY A 249 -22.13 8.59 -2.63
CA GLY A 249 -22.48 8.03 -3.93
C GLY A 249 -23.92 7.52 -3.96
N THR A 250 -24.33 6.76 -2.94
CA THR A 250 -25.69 6.19 -2.85
C THR A 250 -26.77 7.26 -2.66
N ARG A 251 -26.48 8.34 -1.93
CA ARG A 251 -27.41 9.48 -1.79
C ARG A 251 -27.60 10.28 -3.08
N LYS A 252 -26.58 10.34 -3.95
CA LYS A 252 -26.71 11.04 -5.24
C LYS A 252 -27.48 10.21 -6.27
N SER A 253 -27.34 8.88 -6.27
CA SER A 253 -28.15 8.02 -7.12
C SER A 253 -29.61 7.99 -6.67
N SER A 254 -29.90 7.98 -5.36
CA SER A 254 -31.28 7.98 -4.87
C SER A 254 -32.06 9.27 -5.13
N VAL A 255 -31.39 10.39 -5.38
CA VAL A 255 -32.05 11.68 -5.70
C VAL A 255 -32.17 11.87 -7.22
N ALA A 256 -31.33 11.20 -8.01
CA ALA A 256 -31.40 11.24 -9.48
C ALA A 256 -32.50 10.34 -10.06
N ASP A 257 -32.97 9.34 -9.31
CA ASP A 257 -34.05 8.43 -9.73
C ASP A 257 -35.47 8.94 -9.40
N ASP A 258 -35.60 10.09 -8.70
CA ASP A 258 -36.89 10.71 -8.31
C ASP A 258 -37.19 12.04 -9.04
N ALA A 259 -36.36 12.43 -10.02
CA ALA A 259 -36.64 13.62 -10.83
C ALA A 259 -37.52 13.26 -12.04
N PRO A 260 -38.77 13.77 -12.15
CA PRO A 260 -39.59 13.53 -13.33
C PRO A 260 -38.92 14.11 -14.59
N PRO A 261 -39.10 13.47 -15.77
CA PRO A 261 -38.40 13.85 -16.99
C PRO A 261 -39.12 15.02 -17.68
N TYR A 262 -38.95 16.26 -17.23
CA TYR A 262 -39.53 17.46 -17.85
C TYR A 262 -38.71 18.69 -17.38
N VAL A 263 -38.30 19.70 -18.17
CA VAL A 263 -38.81 20.30 -19.40
C VAL A 263 -37.63 21.01 -20.11
N GLU A 264 -37.51 20.91 -21.44
CA GLU A 264 -36.75 21.87 -22.25
C GLU A 264 -37.35 23.27 -22.08
N VAL A 265 -36.59 24.22 -21.52
CA VAL A 265 -36.94 25.64 -21.65
C VAL A 265 -35.97 26.28 -22.62
N LYS A 266 -36.46 26.45 -23.85
CA LYS A 266 -35.89 27.40 -24.82
C LYS A 266 -36.04 28.82 -24.28
N GLY A 267 -34.96 29.58 -24.34
CA GLY A 267 -34.90 31.03 -24.19
C GLY A 267 -33.65 31.53 -24.90
#